data_AF-A0A0J7NKB0-F1
#
_entry.id   AF-A0A0J7NKB0-F1
#
_cell.length_a   1.000
_cell.length_b   1.000
_cell.length_c   1.000
_cell.angle_alpha   90.00
_cell.angle_beta   90.00
_cell.angle_gamma   90.00
#
_symmetry.space_group_name_H-M   'P 1'
#
loop_
_entity.id
_entity.type
_entity.pdbx_description
1 polymer ?
#
loop_
_entity_poly.entity_id
_entity_poly.type
_entity_poly.pdbx_seq_one_letter_code
_entity_poly.pdbx_strand_id
1 'polypeptide(L)'
;MQIGASTEGYDRVGLRCGAEKMTVELRTTEDFSGVIYTQGSFYSREPSCFLDPVRGRSFTMSIPLNKCDTERDGEKYSNVVVIQHDDELLTPGDAAFTLECDFSKPRQLTVTADLNGSKRRSTRSSIALVDADPGRDRRKRAAYVESYDEEVVFVPQKAYRKANDEL
;
A
#
# COMPACT_ATOMS: atom_id res chain seq x y z
N MET A 1 -18.93 10.73 13.91
CA MET A 1 -17.84 10.92 12.93
C MET A 1 -16.55 10.48 13.59
N GLN A 2 -15.96 9.39 13.11
CA GLN A 2 -14.64 8.95 13.57
C GLN A 2 -13.63 9.44 12.53
N ILE A 3 -12.84 10.46 12.88
CA ILE A 3 -11.67 10.85 12.10
C ILE A 3 -10.57 9.89 12.52
N GLY A 4 -10.29 8.92 11.67
CA GLY A 4 -9.31 7.86 11.89
C GLY A 4 -9.23 6.95 10.66
N ALA A 5 -8.30 5.99 10.68
CA ALA A 5 -8.06 5.12 9.53
C ALA A 5 -9.36 4.39 9.10
N SER A 6 -9.89 4.76 7.94
CA SER A 6 -11.13 4.21 7.39
C SER A 6 -10.85 3.28 6.21
N THR A 7 -11.68 2.26 6.07
CA THR A 7 -11.71 1.41 4.88
C THR A 7 -12.97 1.63 4.02
N GLU A 8 -13.80 2.59 4.41
CA GLU A 8 -14.97 3.02 3.67
C GLU A 8 -14.52 3.62 2.32
N GLY A 9 -15.21 3.30 1.23
CA GLY A 9 -14.86 3.79 -0.10
C GLY A 9 -13.88 2.91 -0.89
N TYR A 10 -13.30 1.86 -0.27
CA TYR A 10 -12.27 1.03 -0.91
C TYR A 10 -12.74 -0.41 -1.19
N ASP A 11 -12.52 -0.88 -2.42
CA ASP A 11 -12.75 -2.28 -2.82
C ASP A 11 -11.48 -3.13 -2.60
N ARG A 12 -10.31 -2.60 -3.01
CA ARG A 12 -9.05 -3.34 -3.05
C ARG A 12 -7.84 -2.41 -3.06
N VAL A 13 -6.80 -2.78 -2.33
CA VAL A 13 -5.45 -2.21 -2.49
C VAL A 13 -4.46 -3.35 -2.76
N GLY A 14 -3.81 -3.34 -3.90
CA GLY A 14 -2.78 -4.31 -4.29
C GLY A 14 -1.39 -3.69 -4.23
N LEU A 15 -0.40 -4.48 -3.83
CA LEU A 15 1.01 -4.14 -3.89
C LEU A 15 1.74 -5.25 -4.64
N ARG A 16 2.52 -4.86 -5.65
CA ARG A 16 3.51 -5.72 -6.32
C ARG A 16 4.92 -5.14 -6.12
N CYS A 17 5.80 -5.95 -5.56
CA CYS A 17 7.21 -5.64 -5.33
C CYS A 17 8.06 -6.02 -6.54
N GLY A 18 8.47 -5.03 -7.34
CA GLY A 18 9.43 -5.19 -8.42
C GLY A 18 10.87 -4.89 -7.96
N ALA A 19 11.84 -5.25 -8.80
CA ALA A 19 13.26 -5.05 -8.48
C ALA A 19 13.66 -3.57 -8.33
N GLU A 20 12.98 -2.66 -9.04
CA GLU A 20 13.29 -1.23 -9.05
C GLU A 20 12.14 -0.33 -8.58
N LYS A 21 10.93 -0.90 -8.43
CA LYS A 21 9.72 -0.14 -8.11
C LYS A 21 8.67 -0.97 -7.38
N MET A 22 7.86 -0.31 -6.56
CA MET A 22 6.60 -0.83 -6.04
C MET A 22 5.47 -0.43 -6.99
N THR A 23 4.58 -1.36 -7.33
CA THR A 23 3.36 -1.06 -8.08
C THR A 23 2.16 -1.19 -7.17
N VAL A 24 1.43 -0.09 -7.02
CA VAL A 24 0.24 0.01 -6.18
C VAL A 24 -0.98 0.01 -7.08
N GLU A 25 -1.94 -0.86 -6.80
CA GLU A 25 -3.21 -0.95 -7.50
C GLU A 25 -4.33 -0.58 -6.54
N LEU A 26 -5.01 0.55 -6.78
CA LEU A 26 -6.13 1.00 -5.97
C LEU A 26 -7.44 0.74 -6.71
N ARG A 27 -8.44 0.21 -5.99
CA ARG A 27 -9.82 0.14 -6.46
C ARG A 27 -10.78 0.70 -5.43
N THR A 28 -11.65 1.61 -5.85
CA THR A 28 -12.66 2.26 -5.01
C THR A 28 -14.07 1.74 -5.32
N THR A 29 -14.95 1.80 -4.32
CA THR A 29 -16.36 1.37 -4.43
C THR A 29 -17.13 2.27 -5.37
N GLU A 30 -16.86 3.58 -5.29
CA GLU A 30 -17.48 4.64 -6.09
C GLU A 30 -16.42 5.39 -6.90
N ASP A 31 -16.89 6.23 -7.83
CA ASP A 31 -16.01 7.10 -8.60
C ASP A 31 -15.25 8.05 -7.66
N PHE A 32 -13.93 7.94 -7.69
CA PHE A 32 -13.00 8.78 -6.94
C PHE A 32 -12.51 9.92 -7.83
N SER A 33 -12.48 11.13 -7.28
CA SER A 33 -12.02 12.37 -7.94
C SER A 33 -11.15 13.24 -7.03
N GLY A 34 -10.27 12.60 -6.26
CA GLY A 34 -9.29 13.27 -5.41
C GLY A 34 -7.86 12.99 -5.87
N VAL A 35 -6.91 12.98 -4.94
CA VAL A 35 -5.47 12.78 -5.23
C VAL A 35 -4.91 11.54 -4.53
N ILE A 36 -3.92 10.92 -5.17
CA ILE A 36 -3.19 9.77 -4.62
C ILE A 36 -1.71 10.09 -4.67
N TYR A 37 -1.02 10.05 -3.55
CA TYR A 37 0.38 10.47 -3.49
C TYR A 37 1.17 9.74 -2.43
N THR A 38 2.49 9.66 -2.61
CA THR A 38 3.38 9.24 -1.53
C THR A 38 3.55 10.37 -0.55
N GLN A 39 3.53 10.07 0.74
CA GLN A 39 3.66 11.10 1.78
C GLN A 39 4.92 11.96 1.54
N GLY A 40 4.80 13.27 1.74
CA GLY A 40 5.86 14.25 1.44
C GLY A 40 5.84 14.78 0.01
N SER A 41 5.16 14.10 -0.91
CA SER A 41 5.15 14.44 -2.34
C SER A 41 3.93 15.25 -2.81
N PHE A 42 3.03 15.64 -1.89
CA PHE A 42 1.83 16.42 -2.24
C PHE A 42 2.15 17.73 -2.98
N TYR A 43 3.17 18.46 -2.50
CA TYR A 43 3.55 19.75 -3.09
C TYR A 43 4.45 19.62 -4.32
N SER A 44 5.31 18.60 -4.38
CA SER A 44 6.21 18.40 -5.51
C SER A 44 5.46 17.97 -6.76
N ARG A 45 4.34 17.24 -6.60
CA ARG A 45 3.51 16.70 -7.68
C ARG A 45 4.33 15.94 -8.72
N GLU A 46 5.43 15.30 -8.29
CA GLU A 46 6.24 14.48 -9.20
C GLU A 46 5.37 13.32 -9.74
N PRO A 47 5.27 13.09 -11.06
CA PRO A 47 4.35 12.08 -11.62
C PRO A 47 4.55 10.65 -11.12
N SER A 48 5.75 10.32 -10.61
CA SER A 48 6.07 9.02 -10.02
C SER A 48 5.57 8.88 -8.57
N CYS A 49 5.28 10.00 -7.92
CA CYS A 49 4.97 10.16 -6.50
C CYS A 49 3.59 10.82 -6.25
N PHE A 50 2.87 11.19 -7.31
CA PHE A 50 1.58 11.88 -7.25
C PHE A 50 0.72 11.54 -8.47
N LEU A 51 -0.56 11.29 -8.23
CA LEU A 51 -1.60 11.07 -9.23
C LEU A 51 -2.81 11.96 -8.92
N ASP A 52 -3.32 12.62 -9.96
CA ASP A 52 -4.52 13.46 -9.94
C ASP A 52 -5.56 12.91 -10.92
N PRO A 53 -6.24 11.81 -10.56
CA PRO A 53 -7.25 11.23 -11.42
C PRO A 53 -8.49 12.14 -11.48
N VAL A 54 -8.87 12.56 -12.69
CA VAL A 54 -10.08 13.35 -12.92
C VAL A 54 -11.35 12.62 -12.43
N ARG A 55 -11.45 11.33 -12.74
CA ARG A 55 -12.51 10.43 -12.26
C ARG A 55 -12.13 8.99 -12.55
N GLY A 56 -12.47 8.07 -11.66
CA GLY A 56 -12.43 6.64 -11.97
C GLY A 56 -12.57 5.78 -10.73
N ARG A 57 -12.42 4.47 -10.93
CA ARG A 57 -12.51 3.49 -9.84
C ARG A 57 -11.28 2.62 -9.67
N SER A 58 -10.35 2.70 -10.62
CA SER A 58 -9.17 1.84 -10.68
C SER A 58 -7.97 2.69 -11.04
N PHE A 59 -6.96 2.68 -10.19
CA PHE A 59 -5.76 3.49 -10.35
C PHE A 59 -4.52 2.64 -10.13
N THR A 60 -3.44 3.02 -10.80
CA THR A 60 -2.16 2.32 -10.68
C THR A 60 -1.04 3.32 -10.56
N MET A 61 -0.21 3.15 -9.54
CA MET A 61 0.93 4.01 -9.25
C MET A 61 2.20 3.17 -9.21
N SER A 62 3.26 3.64 -9.86
CA SER A 62 4.58 2.97 -9.87
C SER A 62 5.58 3.83 -9.12
N ILE A 63 5.90 3.44 -7.88
CA ILE A 63 6.77 4.17 -6.97
C ILE A 63 8.20 3.62 -7.10
N PRO A 64 9.17 4.38 -7.63
CA PRO A 64 10.56 3.92 -7.71
C PRO A 64 11.17 3.75 -6.31
N LEU A 65 11.91 2.66 -6.10
CA LEU A 65 12.50 2.34 -4.78
C LEU A 65 13.57 3.35 -4.30
N ASN A 66 14.05 4.21 -5.20
CA ASN A 66 15.05 5.24 -4.94
C ASN A 66 14.46 6.67 -4.93
N LYS A 67 13.13 6.81 -4.95
CA LYS A 67 12.43 8.11 -4.99
C LYS A 67 11.22 8.11 -4.06
N CYS A 68 10.47 9.21 -4.09
CA CYS A 68 9.19 9.37 -3.39
C CYS A 68 9.28 9.19 -1.86
N ASP A 69 10.42 9.58 -1.29
CA ASP A 69 10.74 9.37 0.13
C ASP A 69 10.62 7.90 0.57
N THR A 70 10.92 6.96 -0.33
CA THR A 70 10.98 5.54 0.00
C THR A 70 12.11 5.29 1.00
N GLU A 71 11.73 4.81 2.18
CA GLU A 71 12.66 4.43 3.23
C GLU A 71 13.29 3.08 2.89
N ARG A 72 14.58 2.95 3.20
CA ARG A 72 15.34 1.71 2.99
C ARG A 72 16.05 1.29 4.27
N ASP A 73 15.78 0.06 4.70
CA ASP A 73 16.46 -0.62 5.79
C ASP A 73 17.04 -1.95 5.28
N GLY A 74 18.32 -1.94 4.91
CA GLY A 74 18.97 -3.09 4.27
C GLY A 74 18.35 -3.46 2.92
N GLU A 75 17.68 -4.62 2.86
CA GLU A 75 16.95 -5.13 1.69
C GLU A 75 15.43 -4.93 1.81
N LYS A 76 15.01 -4.13 2.79
CA LYS A 76 13.62 -3.77 3.04
C LYS A 76 13.36 -2.34 2.57
N TYR A 77 12.30 -2.17 1.81
CA TYR A 77 11.85 -0.88 1.30
C TYR A 77 10.44 -0.60 1.80
N SER A 78 10.19 0.62 2.26
CA SER A 78 8.87 1.05 2.72
C SER A 78 8.49 2.42 2.21
N ASN A 79 7.20 2.60 1.93
CA ASN A 79 6.63 3.87 1.52
C ASN A 79 5.22 4.01 2.12
N VAL A 80 4.69 5.24 2.18
CA VAL A 80 3.29 5.45 2.57
C VAL A 80 2.56 6.19 1.49
N VAL A 81 1.51 5.55 0.98
CA VAL A 81 0.59 6.15 0.02
C VAL A 81 -0.60 6.72 0.76
N VAL A 82 -0.92 7.97 0.46
CA VAL A 82 -2.08 8.70 0.96
C VAL A 82 -3.08 8.85 -0.17
N ILE A 83 -4.35 8.61 0.13
CA ILE A 83 -5.48 8.80 -0.77
C ILE A 83 -6.38 9.84 -0.11
N GLN A 84 -6.54 10.97 -0.78
CA GLN A 84 -7.26 12.12 -0.26
C GLN A 84 -8.41 12.46 -1.21
N HIS A 85 -9.64 12.52 -0.69
CA HIS A 85 -10.84 12.76 -1.50
C HIS A 85 -11.06 14.22 -1.86
N ASP A 86 -10.54 15.13 -1.04
CA ASP A 86 -10.64 16.58 -1.18
C ASP A 86 -9.23 17.15 -1.25
N ASP A 87 -8.96 18.14 -2.10
CA ASP A 87 -7.62 18.67 -2.33
C ASP A 87 -7.18 19.72 -1.29
N GLU A 88 -8.11 20.24 -0.49
CA GLU A 88 -7.84 21.28 0.51
C GLU A 88 -7.84 20.73 1.94
N LEU A 89 -8.68 19.73 2.24
CA LEU A 89 -8.91 19.26 3.60
C LEU A 89 -8.77 17.73 3.74
N LEU A 90 -8.26 17.30 4.88
CA LEU A 90 -8.37 15.90 5.30
C LEU A 90 -9.81 15.61 5.70
N THR A 91 -10.46 14.69 4.99
CA THR A 91 -11.86 14.33 5.19
C THR A 91 -12.01 12.91 5.78
N PRO A 92 -13.11 12.63 6.49
CA PRO A 92 -13.48 11.25 6.82
C PRO A 92 -13.64 10.44 5.52
N GLY A 93 -12.76 9.46 5.31
CA GLY A 93 -12.69 8.70 4.04
C GLY A 93 -11.27 8.65 3.48
N ASP A 94 -10.44 9.62 3.84
CA ASP A 94 -9.03 9.59 3.50
C ASP A 94 -8.33 8.43 4.20
N ALA A 95 -7.41 7.79 3.48
CA ALA A 95 -6.70 6.62 3.97
C ALA A 95 -5.21 6.73 3.66
N ALA A 96 -4.41 6.20 4.57
CA ALA A 96 -2.99 6.01 4.34
C ALA A 96 -2.64 4.52 4.44
N PHE A 97 -1.85 4.04 3.48
CA PHE A 97 -1.38 2.67 3.41
C PHE A 97 0.14 2.64 3.48
N THR A 98 0.68 2.03 4.52
CA THR A 98 2.10 1.66 4.56
C THR A 98 2.32 0.45 3.69
N LEU A 99 3.24 0.58 2.74
CA LEU A 99 3.65 -0.44 1.79
C LEU A 99 5.04 -0.90 2.16
N GLU A 100 5.29 -2.21 2.05
CA GLU A 100 6.56 -2.79 2.43
C GLU A 100 6.95 -3.92 1.47
N CYS A 101 8.16 -3.85 0.93
CA CYS A 101 8.80 -4.89 0.13
C CYS A 101 10.10 -5.32 0.80
N ASP A 102 10.15 -6.56 1.25
CA ASP A 102 11.30 -7.15 1.94
C ASP A 102 11.93 -8.22 1.05
N PHE A 103 13.12 -7.90 0.52
CA PHE A 103 13.90 -8.77 -0.35
C PHE A 103 14.94 -9.59 0.44
N SER A 104 14.99 -9.47 1.77
CA SER A 104 16.02 -10.09 2.62
C SER A 104 15.93 -11.61 2.75
N LYS A 105 14.80 -12.21 2.36
CA LYS A 105 14.59 -13.66 2.55
C LYS A 105 15.21 -14.45 1.40
N PRO A 106 16.27 -15.25 1.63
CA PRO A 106 16.69 -16.26 0.68
C PRO A 106 15.69 -17.44 0.66
N ARG A 107 15.47 -18.04 -0.52
CA ARG A 107 14.66 -19.25 -0.68
C ARG A 107 15.11 -20.35 0.29
N GLN A 108 14.19 -20.93 1.06
CA GLN A 108 14.34 -22.32 1.49
C GLN A 108 14.12 -23.19 0.25
N LEU A 109 15.20 -23.49 -0.48
CA LEU A 109 15.18 -24.41 -1.60
C LEU A 109 15.08 -25.85 -1.07
N THR A 110 13.88 -26.41 -1.01
CA THR A 110 13.73 -27.85 -1.22
C THR A 110 13.80 -28.06 -2.74
N VAL A 111 14.95 -28.47 -3.24
CA VAL A 111 15.16 -28.77 -4.66
C VAL A 111 14.33 -30.02 -5.00
N THR A 112 13.08 -29.84 -5.42
CA THR A 112 12.38 -30.82 -6.25
C THR A 112 12.64 -30.44 -7.69
N ALA A 113 13.17 -31.40 -8.45
CA ALA A 113 13.71 -31.22 -9.78
C ALA A 113 12.60 -31.10 -10.83
N ASP A 114 11.74 -30.07 -10.73
CA ASP A 114 10.77 -29.73 -11.76
C ASP A 114 11.12 -28.37 -12.35
N LEU A 115 12.00 -28.41 -13.37
CA LEU A 115 12.48 -27.25 -14.12
C LEU A 115 11.43 -26.81 -15.14
N ASN A 116 10.37 -26.12 -14.70
CA ASN A 116 9.53 -25.30 -15.59
C ASN A 116 8.83 -24.10 -14.93
N GLY A 117 9.15 -23.75 -13.68
CA GLY A 117 8.66 -22.53 -13.03
C GLY A 117 9.76 -21.47 -12.91
N SER A 118 9.47 -20.23 -13.33
CA SER A 118 10.40 -19.11 -13.18
C SER A 118 10.91 -19.01 -11.73
N LYS A 119 12.23 -18.86 -11.58
CA LYS A 119 12.90 -18.75 -10.27
C LYS A 119 12.56 -17.41 -9.62
N ARG A 120 11.34 -17.23 -9.08
CA ARG A 120 10.94 -16.03 -8.34
C ARG A 120 11.72 -15.94 -7.03
N ARG A 121 12.40 -14.82 -6.81
CA ARG A 121 13.02 -14.47 -5.51
C ARG A 121 11.91 -14.49 -4.46
N SER A 122 12.17 -15.07 -3.29
CA SER A 122 11.21 -15.00 -2.17
C SER A 122 11.21 -13.58 -1.61
N THR A 123 10.36 -12.74 -2.18
CA THR A 123 10.09 -11.39 -1.69
C THR A 123 8.91 -11.47 -0.73
N ARG A 124 8.99 -10.82 0.43
CA ARG A 124 7.83 -10.62 1.30
C ARG A 124 7.22 -9.26 0.99
N SER A 125 5.91 -9.22 0.78
CA SER A 125 5.17 -7.98 0.52
C SER A 125 4.11 -7.77 1.61
N SER A 126 3.92 -6.54 2.07
CA SER A 126 2.87 -6.24 3.03
C SER A 126 2.24 -4.85 2.88
N ILE A 127 0.98 -4.75 3.29
CA ILE A 127 0.18 -3.53 3.30
C ILE A 127 -0.39 -3.37 4.71
N ALA A 128 -0.23 -2.18 5.29
CA ALA A 128 -0.89 -1.79 6.54
C ALA A 128 -1.75 -0.55 6.34
N LEU A 129 -2.98 -0.58 6.82
CA LEU A 129 -3.82 0.61 6.94
C LEU A 129 -3.41 1.40 8.17
N VAL A 130 -3.12 2.68 7.99
CA VAL A 130 -2.76 3.64 9.04
C VAL A 130 -3.60 4.90 8.92
N ASP A 131 -3.55 5.74 9.95
CA ASP A 131 -4.22 7.04 9.93
C ASP A 131 -3.59 7.97 8.87
N ALA A 132 -4.43 8.73 8.17
CA ALA A 132 -3.98 9.68 7.16
C ALA A 132 -3.39 10.97 7.78
N ASP A 133 -3.72 11.26 9.04
CA ASP A 133 -3.15 12.40 9.76
C ASP A 133 -1.65 12.18 10.02
N PRO A 134 -0.76 13.04 9.49
CA PRO A 134 0.69 12.91 9.68
C PRO A 134 1.13 13.07 11.14
N GLY A 135 0.32 13.68 12.01
CA GLY A 135 0.59 13.83 13.44
C GLY A 135 0.29 12.59 14.28
N ARG A 136 -0.36 11.56 13.72
CA ARG A 136 -0.71 10.32 14.43
C ARG A 136 0.43 9.30 14.42
N ASP A 137 0.47 8.46 15.45
CA ASP A 137 1.43 7.37 15.56
C ASP A 137 1.15 6.26 14.53
N ARG A 138 2.03 6.17 13.54
CA ARG A 138 1.95 5.24 12.40
C ARG A 138 2.25 3.80 12.76
N ARG A 139 2.78 3.55 13.97
CA ARG A 139 2.93 2.19 14.50
C ARG A 139 1.56 1.57 14.82
N LYS A 140 0.53 2.42 15.00
CA LYS A 140 -0.86 1.98 15.21
C LYS A 140 -1.50 1.67 13.86
N ARG A 141 -1.37 0.42 13.45
CA ARG A 141 -2.00 -0.13 12.25
C ARG A 141 -3.44 -0.51 12.56
N ALA A 142 -4.39 0.02 11.80
CA ALA A 142 -5.79 -0.35 11.91
C ALA A 142 -6.06 -1.72 11.28
N ALA A 143 -5.33 -2.07 10.23
CA ALA A 143 -5.38 -3.39 9.59
C ALA A 143 -4.05 -3.72 8.91
N TYR A 144 -3.78 -5.01 8.69
CA TYR A 144 -2.53 -5.49 8.10
C TYR A 144 -2.75 -6.77 7.29
N VAL A 145 -2.06 -6.87 6.16
CA VAL A 145 -1.98 -8.08 5.34
C VAL A 145 -0.56 -8.25 4.82
N GLU A 146 -0.11 -9.49 4.72
CA GLU A 146 1.19 -9.84 4.19
C GLU A 146 1.13 -11.07 3.28
N SER A 147 2.15 -11.19 2.44
CA SER A 147 2.38 -12.33 1.55
C SER A 147 3.87 -12.66 1.54
N TYR A 148 4.19 -13.94 1.33
CA TYR A 148 5.55 -14.43 1.14
C TYR A 148 5.96 -14.45 -0.35
N ASP A 149 5.16 -13.78 -1.18
CA ASP A 149 5.41 -13.52 -2.58
C ASP A 149 5.56 -12.02 -2.85
N GLU A 150 5.96 -11.69 -4.08
CA GLU A 150 6.07 -10.33 -4.58
C GLU A 150 4.73 -9.57 -4.63
N GLU A 151 3.59 -10.25 -4.43
CA GLU A 151 2.25 -9.67 -4.48
C GLU A 151 1.47 -9.88 -3.19
N VAL A 152 0.78 -8.83 -2.75
CA VAL A 152 -0.19 -8.87 -1.65
C VAL A 152 -1.41 -8.02 -1.98
N VAL A 153 -2.57 -8.43 -1.49
CA VAL A 153 -3.84 -7.73 -1.70
C VAL A 153 -4.53 -7.50 -0.37
N PHE A 154 -4.82 -6.24 -0.08
CA PHE A 154 -5.68 -5.80 1.01
C PHE A 154 -7.12 -5.64 0.51
N VAL A 155 -8.06 -6.30 1.19
CA VAL A 155 -9.50 -6.18 0.93
C VAL A 155 -10.22 -5.79 2.23
N PRO A 156 -10.76 -4.56 2.31
CA PRO A 156 -11.48 -4.03 3.47
C PRO A 156 -12.48 -4.97 4.16
N GLN A 157 -13.26 -5.71 3.37
CA GLN A 157 -14.36 -6.55 3.88
C GLN A 157 -13.91 -7.78 4.70
N LYS A 158 -12.61 -8.08 4.76
CA LYS A 158 -12.08 -9.19 5.58
C LYS A 158 -11.30 -8.74 6.82
N ALA A 159 -10.92 -7.47 6.92
CA ALA A 159 -10.08 -6.97 8.00
C ALA A 159 -10.83 -6.76 9.34
N TYR A 160 -12.15 -6.51 9.28
CA TYR A 160 -12.97 -6.24 10.47
C TYR A 160 -13.33 -7.47 11.32
N ARG A 161 -13.08 -8.71 10.84
CA ARG A 161 -13.43 -9.93 11.60
C ARG A 161 -12.34 -10.49 12.51
N LYS A 162 -11.09 -9.98 12.45
CA LYS A 162 -10.01 -10.47 13.35
C LYS A 162 -9.85 -9.69 14.66
N ALA A 163 -10.57 -8.59 14.85
CA ALA A 163 -10.48 -7.79 16.08
C ALA A 163 -11.64 -8.03 17.08
N ASN A 164 -12.67 -8.79 16.70
CA ASN A 164 -13.89 -8.98 17.51
C ASN A 164 -14.18 -10.45 17.88
N ASP A 165 -13.22 -11.36 17.75
CA ASP A 165 -13.38 -12.79 18.15
C ASP A 165 -12.70 -13.11 19.50
N GLU A 166 -12.46 -12.09 20.35
CA GLU A 166 -11.96 -12.25 21.73
C GLU A 166 -12.73 -11.38 22.76
N LEU A 167 -14.06 -11.33 22.69
CA LEU A 167 -14.89 -10.82 23.79
C LEU A 167 -16.25 -11.54 23.89
#